data_AF-A0A2H3CD50-F1
#
_entry.id   AF-A0A2H3CD50-F1
#
_cell.length_a   1.000
_cell.length_b   1.000
_cell.length_c   1.000
_cell.angle_alpha   90.00
_cell.angle_beta   90.00
_cell.angle_gamma   90.00
#
_symmetry.space_group_name_H-M   'P 1'
#
loop_
_entity.id
_entity.type
_entity.pdbx_description
1 polymer ?
#
loop_
_entity_poly.entity_id
_entity_poly.type
_entity_poly.pdbx_seq_one_letter_code
_entity_poly.pdbx_strand_id
1 'polypeptide(L)'
;SLALSDMMHTLSPSSGSQIRSNPSTPTRARSPDPPQEVDLKSCRTKLSEMGLLSGENESASPHEGELANMVLSLSNARQWEPTQLLEQAETVSGLMQERELLLQLFSEERARWKVEKEGWERSVEALISQRSKENPDAFKTEVSRSWIRTGHIANSVCV
;
A
#
# COMPACT_ATOMS: atom_id res chain seq x y z
N SER A 1 -12.09 -33.15 -5.08
CA SER A 1 -11.36 -32.04 -5.68
C SER A 1 -11.77 -30.78 -4.93
N LEU A 2 -10.99 -30.40 -3.92
CA LEU A 2 -11.26 -29.22 -3.10
C LEU A 2 -10.58 -28.04 -3.80
N ALA A 3 -11.37 -27.22 -4.48
CA ALA A 3 -10.86 -26.11 -5.26
C ALA A 3 -10.28 -25.04 -4.32
N LEU A 4 -9.01 -24.71 -4.52
CA LEU A 4 -8.26 -23.66 -3.82
C LEU A 4 -8.84 -22.24 -4.01
N SER A 5 -9.95 -22.10 -4.74
CA SER A 5 -10.63 -20.82 -5.00
C SER A 5 -11.44 -20.29 -3.81
N ASP A 6 -11.76 -21.13 -2.80
CA ASP A 6 -12.68 -20.73 -1.72
C ASP A 6 -11.99 -20.10 -0.49
N MET A 7 -10.66 -19.94 -0.51
CA MET A 7 -9.88 -19.42 0.63
C MET A 7 -9.39 -17.98 0.50
N MET A 8 -9.67 -17.27 -0.61
CA MET A 8 -9.13 -15.91 -0.83
C MET A 8 -10.10 -14.73 -0.64
N HIS A 9 -11.31 -14.95 -0.13
CA HIS A 9 -12.32 -13.88 -0.07
C HIS A 9 -12.55 -13.20 1.29
N THR A 10 -11.79 -13.50 2.35
CA THR A 10 -12.17 -13.02 3.70
C THR A 10 -11.32 -11.89 4.29
N LEU A 11 -10.33 -11.32 3.59
CA LEU A 11 -9.57 -10.18 4.11
C LEU A 11 -9.57 -8.99 3.14
N SER A 12 -10.72 -8.34 3.01
CA SER A 12 -10.76 -6.98 2.45
C SER A 12 -11.79 -6.13 3.20
N PRO A 13 -11.40 -5.35 4.23
CA PRO A 13 -12.19 -4.22 4.64
C PRO A 13 -11.90 -3.08 3.66
N SER A 14 -12.53 -3.13 2.48
CA SER A 14 -12.57 -1.98 1.57
C SER A 14 -13.87 -1.24 1.80
N SER A 15 -13.87 -0.28 2.73
CA SER A 15 -14.78 0.86 2.63
C SER A 15 -14.28 1.77 1.52
N GLY A 16 -14.39 1.29 0.28
CA GLY A 16 -14.11 2.06 -0.92
C GLY A 16 -15.22 3.08 -1.11
N SER A 17 -14.96 4.32 -0.70
CA SER A 17 -15.73 5.48 -1.13
C SER A 17 -15.79 5.47 -2.66
N GLN A 18 -17.00 5.46 -3.20
CA GLN A 18 -17.30 5.39 -4.63
C GLN A 18 -16.89 6.72 -5.29
N ILE A 19 -15.61 6.86 -5.65
CA ILE A 19 -15.12 8.03 -6.41
C ILE A 19 -15.50 7.83 -7.88
N ARG A 20 -16.66 8.38 -8.23
CA ARG A 20 -17.06 8.65 -9.61
C ARG A 20 -16.07 9.66 -10.21
N SER A 21 -15.44 9.28 -11.32
CA SER A 21 -14.45 10.09 -12.04
C SER A 21 -15.08 11.36 -12.63
N ASN A 22 -14.96 12.49 -11.92
CA ASN A 22 -15.14 13.82 -12.48
C ASN A 22 -13.75 14.42 -12.78
N PRO A 23 -13.46 14.88 -14.01
CA PRO A 23 -12.23 15.59 -14.33
C PRO A 23 -12.37 17.07 -13.93
N SER A 24 -12.35 17.32 -12.63
CA SER A 24 -12.09 18.65 -12.07
C SER A 24 -11.54 18.44 -10.67
N THR A 25 -10.24 18.20 -10.57
CA THR A 25 -9.55 18.27 -9.28
C THR A 25 -9.58 19.73 -8.83
N PRO A 26 -10.36 20.12 -7.79
CA PRO A 26 -9.94 21.26 -7.02
C PRO A 26 -8.61 20.83 -6.42
N THR A 27 -7.53 21.53 -6.75
CA THR A 27 -6.27 21.50 -6.02
C THR A 27 -6.64 21.48 -4.55
N ARG A 28 -6.50 20.32 -3.88
CA ARG A 28 -6.83 20.18 -2.46
C ARG A 28 -5.96 21.21 -1.76
N ALA A 29 -6.58 22.32 -1.36
CA ALA A 29 -5.87 23.41 -0.70
C ALA A 29 -5.05 22.75 0.40
N ARG A 30 -3.72 22.96 0.36
CA ARG A 30 -2.84 22.58 1.46
C ARG A 30 -3.53 23.10 2.71
N SER A 31 -3.96 22.19 3.58
CA SER A 31 -4.53 22.59 4.86
C SER A 31 -3.50 23.53 5.48
N PRO A 32 -3.86 24.79 5.80
CA PRO A 32 -2.92 25.69 6.43
C PRO A 32 -2.36 25.02 7.68
N ASP A 33 -1.07 25.26 7.93
CA ASP A 33 -0.41 24.77 9.13
C ASP A 33 -1.22 25.18 10.36
N PRO A 34 -1.27 24.32 11.40
CA PRO A 34 -1.98 24.67 12.61
C PRO A 34 -1.48 26.02 13.15
N PRO A 35 -2.35 27.00 13.45
CA PRO A 35 -1.94 28.24 14.08
C PRO A 35 -1.17 27.92 15.35
N GLN A 36 -0.03 28.58 15.54
CA GLN A 36 0.83 28.33 16.69
C GLN A 36 0.13 28.82 17.96
N GLU A 37 0.44 28.18 19.09
CA GLU A 37 -0.15 28.54 20.38
C GLU A 37 0.09 30.02 20.75
N VAL A 38 1.22 30.58 20.29
CA VAL A 38 1.56 32.01 20.45
C VAL A 38 0.59 32.92 19.69
N ASP A 39 0.15 32.53 18.50
CA ASP A 39 -0.80 33.29 17.68
C ASP A 39 -2.20 33.25 18.30
N LEU A 40 -2.58 32.09 18.85
CA LEU A 40 -3.86 31.90 19.54
C LEU A 40 -3.93 32.72 20.83
N LYS A 41 -2.84 32.76 21.61
CA LYS A 41 -2.71 33.61 22.80
C LYS A 41 -2.82 35.09 22.43
N SER A 42 -2.10 35.51 21.39
CA SER A 42 -2.16 36.89 20.88
C SER A 42 -3.58 37.29 20.43
N CYS A 43 -4.28 36.42 19.71
CA CYS A 43 -5.69 36.64 19.34
C CYS A 43 -6.60 36.77 20.56
N ARG A 44 -6.40 35.94 21.58
CA ARG A 44 -7.18 35.99 22.82
C ARG A 44 -6.97 37.30 23.58
N THR A 45 -5.72 37.75 23.68
CA THR A 45 -5.37 39.03 24.29
C THR A 45 -6.00 40.19 23.53
N LYS A 46 -5.91 40.21 22.20
CA LYS A 46 -6.53 41.25 21.36
C LYS A 46 -8.04 41.29 21.49
N LEU A 47 -8.72 40.13 21.53
CA LEU A 47 -10.17 40.06 21.75
C LEU A 47 -10.57 40.60 23.12
N SER A 48 -9.74 40.38 24.14
CA SER A 48 -9.93 40.94 25.48
C SER A 48 -9.68 42.45 25.51
N GLU A 49 -8.63 42.94 24.84
CA GLU A 49 -8.30 44.37 24.74
C GLU A 49 -9.39 45.15 24.00
N MET A 50 -10.01 44.54 22.99
CA MET A 50 -11.16 45.10 22.28
C MET A 50 -12.47 44.95 23.05
N GLY A 51 -12.49 44.52 24.31
CA GLY A 51 -13.71 44.43 25.14
C GLY A 51 -14.82 43.52 24.61
N LEU A 52 -14.59 42.76 23.53
CA LEU A 52 -15.61 41.97 22.83
C LEU A 52 -16.08 40.75 23.62
N LEU A 53 -15.31 40.36 24.65
CA LEU A 53 -15.59 39.21 25.51
C LEU A 53 -16.31 39.59 26.82
N SER A 54 -16.17 40.85 27.27
CA SER A 54 -16.68 41.35 28.56
C SER A 54 -18.03 42.07 28.40
N GLY A 55 -18.41 42.45 27.17
CA GLY A 55 -19.59 43.28 26.93
C GLY A 55 -19.41 44.74 27.36
N GLU A 56 -18.22 45.12 27.85
CA GLU A 56 -17.87 46.50 28.24
C GLU A 56 -17.74 47.43 27.04
N ASN A 57 -17.57 46.90 25.83
CA ASN A 57 -17.55 47.73 24.63
C ASN A 57 -18.98 47.98 24.12
N GLU A 58 -19.58 49.09 24.57
CA GLU A 58 -20.90 49.55 24.13
C GLU A 58 -20.96 49.85 22.61
N SER A 59 -19.81 50.00 21.96
CA SER A 59 -19.70 50.20 20.50
C SER A 59 -19.67 48.91 19.69
N ALA A 60 -19.53 47.74 20.32
CA ALA A 60 -19.44 46.47 19.62
C ALA A 60 -20.81 46.06 19.08
N SER A 61 -20.86 45.69 17.80
CA SER A 61 -22.09 45.13 17.25
C SER A 61 -22.33 43.72 17.83
N PRO A 62 -23.59 43.29 17.98
CA PRO A 62 -23.90 41.94 18.46
C PRO A 62 -23.25 40.84 17.58
N HIS A 63 -23.08 41.10 16.29
CA HIS A 63 -22.41 40.20 15.36
C HIS A 63 -20.91 40.03 15.66
N GLU A 64 -20.22 41.09 16.10
CA GLU A 64 -18.80 41.04 16.46
C GLU A 64 -18.56 40.20 17.72
N GLY A 65 -19.49 40.24 18.69
CA GLY A 65 -19.45 39.39 19.87
C GLY A 65 -19.64 37.90 19.53
N GLU A 66 -20.54 37.57 18.60
CA GLU A 66 -20.72 36.20 18.11
C GLU A 66 -19.47 35.68 17.36
N LEU A 67 -18.88 36.51 16.50
CA LEU A 67 -17.64 36.19 15.80
C LEU A 67 -16.47 35.98 16.78
N ALA A 68 -16.33 36.87 17.77
CA ALA A 68 -15.32 36.74 18.82
C ALA A 68 -15.48 35.42 19.59
N ASN A 69 -16.71 35.07 19.95
CA ASN A 69 -17.02 33.80 20.62
C ASN A 69 -16.71 32.59 19.74
N MET A 70 -17.09 32.62 18.46
CA MET A 70 -16.75 31.53 17.52
C MET A 70 -15.23 31.36 17.39
N VAL A 71 -14.48 32.45 17.25
CA VAL A 71 -13.01 32.42 17.19
C VAL A 71 -12.44 31.84 18.48
N LEU A 72 -12.99 32.20 19.64
CA LEU A 72 -12.57 31.65 20.93
C LEU A 72 -12.83 30.14 21.02
N SER A 73 -14.03 29.71 20.62
CA SER A 73 -14.41 28.29 20.59
C SER A 73 -13.51 27.49 19.65
N LEU A 74 -13.23 28.00 18.46
CA LEU A 74 -12.34 27.37 17.48
C LEU A 74 -10.88 27.33 17.98
N SER A 75 -10.44 28.36 18.69
CA SER A 75 -9.08 28.41 19.27
C SER A 75 -8.88 27.42 20.42
N ASN A 76 -9.94 27.12 21.18
CA ASN A 76 -9.91 26.17 22.29
C ASN A 76 -10.09 24.71 21.82
N ALA A 77 -10.77 24.48 20.70
CA ALA A 77 -11.08 23.13 20.20
C ALA A 77 -9.85 22.28 19.82
N ARG A 78 -8.64 22.86 19.83
CA ARG A 78 -7.43 22.23 19.28
C ARG A 78 -6.38 21.83 20.32
N GLN A 79 -6.69 21.90 21.61
CA GLN A 79 -5.81 21.32 22.63
C GLN A 79 -5.98 19.80 22.60
N TRP A 80 -5.09 19.13 21.86
CA TRP A 80 -4.93 17.68 21.96
C TRP A 80 -4.54 17.38 23.40
N GLU A 81 -5.32 16.49 24.03
CA GLU A 81 -5.04 16.09 25.39
C GLU A 81 -3.72 15.27 25.38
N PRO A 82 -2.72 15.60 26.22
CA PRO A 82 -1.39 14.98 26.14
C PRO A 82 -1.41 13.46 26.29
N THR A 83 -2.34 12.89 27.07
CA THR A 83 -2.46 11.43 27.19
C THR A 83 -2.98 10.79 25.90
N GLN A 84 -3.91 11.42 25.18
CA GLN A 84 -4.35 10.95 23.85
C GLN A 84 -3.19 10.91 22.85
N LEU A 85 -2.30 11.90 22.88
CA LEU A 85 -1.13 11.92 22.00
C LEU A 85 -0.17 10.78 22.33
N LEU A 86 0.04 10.48 23.62
CA LEU A 86 0.87 9.37 24.07
C LEU A 86 0.27 8.02 23.69
N GLU A 87 -1.03 7.81 23.91
CA GLU A 87 -1.75 6.59 23.51
C GLU A 87 -1.69 6.39 21.99
N GLN A 88 -1.83 7.47 21.22
CA GLN A 88 -1.71 7.41 19.78
C GLN A 88 -0.28 7.09 19.33
N ALA A 89 0.73 7.64 19.99
CA ALA A 89 2.14 7.34 19.70
C ALA A 89 2.48 5.88 20.02
N GLU A 90 1.96 5.35 21.13
CA GLU A 90 2.10 3.93 21.49
C GLU A 90 1.43 3.03 20.46
N THR A 91 0.21 3.37 20.05
CA THR A 91 -0.51 2.63 18.99
C THR A 91 0.27 2.62 17.68
N VAL A 92 0.78 3.78 17.25
CA VAL A 92 1.60 3.88 16.03
C VAL A 92 2.87 3.06 16.14
N SER A 93 3.53 3.08 17.31
CA SER A 93 4.73 2.27 17.58
C SER A 93 4.42 0.77 17.47
N GLY A 94 3.32 0.32 18.07
CA GLY A 94 2.87 -1.08 17.97
C GLY A 94 2.63 -1.51 16.52
N LEU A 95 1.89 -0.71 15.76
CA LEU A 95 1.63 -0.98 14.33
C LEU A 95 2.91 -1.00 13.49
N MET A 96 3.90 -0.15 13.82
CA MET A 96 5.19 -0.16 13.13
C MET A 96 5.98 -1.44 13.41
N GLN A 97 5.95 -1.94 14.65
CA GLN A 97 6.59 -3.21 15.02
C GLN A 97 5.92 -4.39 14.31
N GLU A 98 4.58 -4.43 14.27
CA GLU A 98 3.83 -5.46 13.54
C GLU A 98 4.14 -5.45 12.04
N ARG A 99 4.21 -4.25 11.44
CA ARG A 99 4.59 -4.08 10.03
C ARG A 99 5.98 -4.63 9.77
N GLU A 100 6.95 -4.34 10.63
CA GLU A 100 8.32 -4.80 10.46
C GLU A 100 8.41 -6.33 10.54
N LEU A 101 7.72 -6.94 11.51
CA LEU A 101 7.63 -8.39 11.63
C LEU A 101 7.06 -9.02 10.35
N LEU A 102 5.96 -8.48 9.81
CA LEU A 102 5.37 -8.98 8.57
C LEU A 102 6.33 -8.87 7.39
N LEU A 103 7.05 -7.75 7.26
CA LEU A 103 8.05 -7.58 6.21
C LEU A 103 9.17 -8.61 6.31
N GLN A 104 9.64 -8.89 7.53
CA GLN A 104 10.63 -9.92 7.76
C GLN A 104 10.11 -11.30 7.32
N LEU A 105 8.91 -11.68 7.76
CA LEU A 105 8.28 -12.97 7.39
C LEU A 105 8.13 -13.11 5.87
N PHE A 106 7.66 -12.06 5.18
CA PHE A 106 7.57 -12.09 3.72
C PHE A 106 8.93 -12.20 3.04
N SER A 107 9.97 -11.61 3.61
CA SER A 107 11.34 -11.69 3.07
C SER A 107 11.90 -13.11 3.21
N GLU A 108 11.71 -13.74 4.36
CA GLU A 108 12.15 -15.11 4.66
C GLU A 108 11.41 -16.12 3.79
N GLU A 109 10.09 -15.98 3.66
CA GLU A 109 9.26 -16.84 2.81
C GLU A 109 9.70 -16.77 1.35
N ARG A 110 9.95 -15.55 0.85
CA ARG A 110 10.44 -15.34 -0.52
C ARG A 110 11.82 -15.97 -0.71
N ALA A 111 12.71 -15.87 0.28
CA ALA A 111 14.02 -16.50 0.24
C ALA A 111 13.90 -18.03 0.20
N ARG A 112 13.02 -18.61 1.03
CA ARG A 112 12.75 -20.06 1.05
C ARG A 112 12.23 -20.55 -0.31
N TRP A 113 11.24 -19.86 -0.87
CA TRP A 113 10.67 -20.21 -2.17
C TRP A 113 11.72 -20.15 -3.29
N LYS A 114 12.62 -19.17 -3.25
CA LYS A 114 13.70 -19.06 -4.23
C LYS A 114 14.63 -20.27 -4.17
N VAL A 115 15.03 -20.69 -2.98
CA VAL A 115 15.89 -21.87 -2.78
C VAL A 115 15.19 -23.15 -3.24
N GLU A 116 13.90 -23.32 -2.92
CA GLU A 116 13.12 -24.47 -3.34
C GLU A 116 13.01 -24.54 -4.87
N LYS A 117 12.68 -23.41 -5.51
CA LYS A 117 12.62 -23.29 -6.96
C LYS A 117 13.96 -23.66 -7.62
N GLU A 118 15.07 -23.12 -7.13
CA GLU A 118 16.42 -23.46 -7.61
C GLU A 118 16.76 -24.95 -7.39
N GLY A 119 16.24 -25.56 -6.32
CA GLY A 119 16.36 -26.99 -6.06
C GLY A 119 15.59 -27.83 -7.09
N TRP A 120 14.37 -27.41 -7.44
CA TRP A 120 13.56 -28.05 -8.46
C TRP A 120 14.18 -27.90 -9.85
N GLU A 121 14.66 -26.70 -10.20
CA GLU A 121 15.33 -26.44 -11.48
C GLU A 121 16.55 -27.36 -11.66
N ARG A 122 17.43 -27.46 -10.64
CA ARG A 122 18.57 -28.38 -10.66
C ARG A 122 18.16 -29.84 -10.78
N SER A 123 17.09 -30.24 -10.12
CA SER A 123 16.58 -31.62 -10.18
C SER A 123 16.04 -31.95 -11.57
N VAL A 124 15.30 -31.02 -12.18
CA VAL A 124 14.80 -31.15 -13.56
C VAL A 124 15.98 -31.22 -14.54
N GLU A 125 16.97 -30.36 -14.39
CA GLU A 125 18.19 -30.38 -15.21
C GLU A 125 18.96 -31.70 -15.08
N ALA A 126 19.07 -32.25 -13.87
CA ALA A 126 19.71 -33.55 -13.64
C ALA A 126 18.95 -34.69 -14.33
N LEU A 127 17.62 -34.68 -14.26
CA LEU A 127 16.78 -35.68 -14.94
C LEU A 127 16.88 -35.58 -16.47
N ILE A 128 16.90 -34.36 -17.02
CA ILE A 128 17.11 -34.13 -18.46
C ILE A 128 18.51 -34.61 -18.87
N SER A 129 19.53 -34.33 -18.07
CA SER A 129 20.91 -34.76 -18.30
C SER A 129 21.06 -36.29 -18.24
N GLN A 130 20.38 -36.94 -17.29
CA GLN A 130 20.35 -38.40 -17.19
C GLN A 130 19.69 -39.02 -18.43
N ARG A 131 18.52 -38.51 -18.83
CA ARG A 131 17.79 -38.99 -20.01
C ARG A 131 18.59 -38.81 -21.29
N SER A 132 19.23 -37.66 -21.48
CA SER A 132 20.06 -37.39 -22.66
C SER A 132 21.32 -38.26 -22.70
N LYS A 133 21.90 -38.61 -21.55
CA LYS A 133 23.03 -39.55 -21.45
C LYS A 133 22.62 -41.01 -21.68
N GLU A 134 21.47 -41.43 -21.18
CA GLU A 134 20.97 -42.80 -21.31
C GLU A 134 20.46 -43.10 -22.73
N ASN A 135 20.02 -42.09 -23.48
CA ASN A 135 19.55 -42.26 -24.85
C ASN A 135 19.99 -41.12 -25.79
N PRO A 136 21.28 -41.05 -26.16
CA PRO A 136 21.81 -39.99 -27.04
C PRO A 136 21.26 -40.07 -28.47
N ASP A 137 20.70 -41.21 -28.87
CA ASP A 137 20.19 -41.47 -30.23
C ASP A 137 18.66 -41.30 -30.36
N ALA A 138 17.93 -41.16 -29.24
CA ALA A 138 16.48 -40.90 -29.26
C ALA A 138 16.13 -39.56 -29.92
N PHE A 139 16.94 -38.52 -29.73
CA PHE A 139 16.72 -37.22 -30.37
C PHE A 139 17.04 -37.24 -31.88
N LYS A 140 18.02 -38.04 -32.33
CA LYS A 140 18.34 -38.22 -33.75
C LYS A 140 17.30 -39.09 -34.46
N THR A 141 16.85 -40.15 -33.82
CA THR A 141 15.89 -41.08 -34.41
C THR A 141 14.49 -40.48 -34.55
N GLU A 142 14.07 -39.55 -33.69
CA GLU A 142 12.78 -38.87 -33.83
C GLU A 142 12.78 -37.83 -34.97
N VAL A 143 13.89 -37.10 -35.16
CA VAL A 143 14.09 -36.25 -36.35
C VAL A 143 14.15 -37.12 -37.61
N SER A 144 14.98 -38.16 -37.66
CA SER A 144 15.06 -39.05 -38.84
C SER A 144 13.74 -39.76 -39.15
N ARG A 145 12.97 -40.18 -38.13
CA ARG A 145 11.64 -40.77 -38.33
C ARG A 145 10.58 -39.75 -38.78
N SER A 146 10.70 -38.48 -38.39
CA SER A 146 9.85 -37.39 -38.88
C SER A 146 10.09 -37.11 -40.37
N TRP A 147 11.36 -37.07 -40.80
CA TRP A 147 11.76 -36.87 -42.20
C TRP A 147 11.38 -38.04 -43.11
N ILE A 148 11.45 -39.28 -42.61
CA ILE A 148 10.96 -40.47 -43.35
C ILE A 148 9.42 -40.43 -43.48
N ARG A 149 8.71 -39.93 -42.46
CA ARG A 149 7.23 -39.85 -42.45
C ARG A 149 6.67 -38.70 -43.31
N THR A 150 7.48 -37.66 -43.59
CA THR A 150 7.13 -36.53 -44.47
C THR A 150 7.58 -36.69 -45.92
N GLY A 151 8.08 -37.88 -46.31
CA GLY A 151 8.12 -38.28 -47.72
C GLY A 151 9.27 -37.73 -48.55
N HIS A 152 10.48 -37.62 -48.00
CA HIS A 152 11.69 -37.47 -48.82
C HIS A 152 12.49 -38.78 -48.85
N ILE A 153 12.02 -39.75 -49.63
CA ILE A 153 12.85 -40.86 -50.12
C ILE A 153 13.68 -40.28 -51.27
N ALA A 154 14.90 -39.83 -50.97
CA ALA A 154 15.86 -39.53 -52.02
C ALA A 154 16.28 -40.85 -52.67
N ASN A 155 15.77 -41.10 -53.88
CA ASN A 155 16.22 -42.17 -54.77
C ASN A 155 17.72 -42.01 -55.04
N SER A 156 18.54 -42.90 -54.48
CA SER A 156 19.88 -43.17 -54.98
C SER A 156 19.77 -44.32 -56.00
N VAL A 157 19.49 -43.96 -57.25
CA VAL A 157 19.77 -44.84 -58.40
C VAL A 157 21.28 -44.79 -58.61
N CYS A 158 21.97 -45.88 -58.24
CA CYS A 158 23.31 -46.14 -58.72
C CYS A 158 23.21 -46.60 -60.19
N VAL A 159 23.94 -45.89 -61.07
CA VAL A 159 24.37 -46.39 -62.39
C VAL A 159 25.75 -47.02 -62.21
#